data_AF-A0A938R4Q8-F1
#
_entry.id   AF-A0A938R4Q8-F1
#
_cell.length_a   1.000
_cell.length_b   1.000
_cell.length_c   1.000
_cell.angle_alpha   90.00
_cell.angle_beta   90.00
_cell.angle_gamma   90.00
#
_symmetry.space_group_name_H-M   'P 1'
#
loop_
_entity.id
_entity.type
_entity.pdbx_description
1 polymer ?
#
loop_
_entity_poly.entity_id
_entity_poly.type
_entity_poly.pdbx_seq_one_letter_code
_entity_poly.pdbx_strand_id
1 'polypeptide(L)'
;MEIKIKSGDELNKLLDALAFEIADANIYHKLYTDIVDSISDNARLFTQSNTFWSFTIGSLYDARMIRLCRVFDQESKTLNLFNLLETIKANVQLFDQKHFRQRLKDNAFIDSLAEADRKPNESQLQKDIWFASDQNPLVKKLMIWRNNIIAHRGAKVSLGKDEILANNQLSQQEIECLLDKSFTIFNRYSSLYRASTWSRTVIGHDDYKSLLKFLNLGLQKWDEEIEKELQELKRKRAQQDPSTDGS
;
A
#
# COMPACT_ATOMS: atom_id res chain seq x y z
N MET A 1 -2.90 4.61 -23.37
CA MET A 1 -2.01 4.59 -24.55
C MET A 1 -1.20 3.32 -24.47
N GLU A 2 -1.03 2.57 -25.56
CA GLU A 2 -0.24 1.33 -25.51
C GLU A 2 1.26 1.61 -25.38
N ILE A 3 1.95 0.81 -24.57
CA ILE A 3 3.41 0.77 -24.50
C ILE A 3 3.88 -0.13 -25.63
N LYS A 4 4.74 0.38 -26.50
CA LYS A 4 5.28 -0.41 -27.62
C LYS A 4 6.25 -1.47 -27.09
N ILE A 5 5.85 -2.73 -27.23
CA ILE A 5 6.68 -3.89 -26.89
C ILE A 5 7.07 -4.67 -28.15
N LYS A 6 8.25 -5.29 -28.12
CA LYS A 6 8.82 -6.09 -29.21
C LYS A 6 8.74 -7.60 -28.94
N SER A 7 8.51 -8.01 -27.70
CA SER A 7 8.55 -9.41 -27.30
C SER A 7 7.70 -9.70 -26.06
N GLY A 8 7.45 -10.99 -25.81
CA GLY A 8 6.83 -11.44 -24.56
C GLY A 8 7.68 -11.16 -23.31
N ASP A 9 9.01 -11.10 -23.44
CA ASP A 9 9.91 -10.77 -22.33
C ASP A 9 9.78 -9.31 -21.89
N GLU A 10 9.47 -8.40 -22.82
CA GLU A 10 9.15 -7.02 -22.48
C GLU A 10 7.82 -6.92 -21.75
N LEU A 11 6.78 -7.63 -22.22
CA LEU A 11 5.51 -7.73 -21.47
C LEU A 11 5.73 -8.34 -20.09
N ASN A 12 6.65 -9.30 -19.97
CA ASN A 12 7.02 -9.84 -18.67
C ASN A 12 7.53 -8.73 -17.75
N LYS A 13 8.52 -7.97 -18.17
CA LYS A 13 9.09 -6.87 -17.36
C LYS A 13 8.03 -5.85 -16.94
N LEU A 14 7.07 -5.53 -17.81
CA LEU A 14 5.96 -4.63 -17.48
C LEU A 14 5.05 -5.22 -16.39
N LEU A 15 4.72 -6.50 -16.48
CA LEU A 15 3.92 -7.19 -15.45
C LEU A 15 4.64 -7.18 -14.10
N ASP A 16 5.93 -7.53 -14.05
CA ASP A 16 6.67 -7.58 -12.80
C ASP A 16 6.80 -6.20 -12.15
N ALA A 17 7.15 -5.18 -12.95
CA ALA A 17 7.27 -3.81 -12.46
C ALA A 17 5.95 -3.28 -11.90
N LEU A 18 4.81 -3.52 -12.57
CA LEU A 18 3.51 -3.08 -12.05
C LEU A 18 3.06 -3.91 -10.85
N ALA A 19 3.40 -5.21 -10.80
CA ALA A 19 3.10 -6.05 -9.64
C ALA A 19 3.72 -5.47 -8.36
N PHE A 20 4.97 -5.00 -8.42
CA PHE A 20 5.62 -4.38 -7.27
C PHE A 20 4.90 -3.10 -6.81
N GLU A 21 4.48 -2.22 -7.73
CA GLU A 21 3.74 -1.02 -7.36
C GLU A 21 2.39 -1.35 -6.70
N ILE A 22 1.67 -2.34 -7.24
CA ILE A 22 0.38 -2.80 -6.70
C ILE A 22 0.56 -3.47 -5.34
N ALA A 23 1.53 -4.37 -5.22
CA ALA A 23 1.82 -5.07 -3.98
C ALA A 23 2.24 -4.08 -2.89
N ASP A 24 3.22 -3.21 -3.16
CA ASP A 24 3.68 -2.18 -2.22
C ASP A 24 2.52 -1.30 -1.74
N ALA A 25 1.66 -0.82 -2.65
CA ALA A 25 0.51 0.00 -2.27
C ALA A 25 -0.40 -0.69 -1.24
N ASN A 26 -0.66 -1.99 -1.43
CA ASN A 26 -1.47 -2.80 -0.52
C ASN A 26 -0.74 -3.04 0.81
N ILE A 27 0.56 -3.28 0.78
CA ILE A 27 1.38 -3.55 1.96
C ILE A 27 1.44 -2.32 2.85
N TYR A 28 1.77 -1.16 2.29
CA TYR A 28 1.79 0.09 3.04
C TYR A 28 0.41 0.45 3.58
N HIS A 29 -0.65 0.18 2.80
CA HIS A 29 -2.01 0.38 3.28
C HIS A 29 -2.33 -0.49 4.49
N LYS A 30 -2.04 -1.80 4.42
CA LYS A 30 -2.30 -2.73 5.52
C LYS A 30 -1.52 -2.36 6.77
N LEU A 31 -0.24 -2.03 6.63
CA LEU A 31 0.58 -1.62 7.77
C LEU A 31 0.08 -0.30 8.37
N TYR A 32 -0.32 0.67 7.54
CA TYR A 32 -0.94 1.90 8.01
C TYR A 32 -2.21 1.63 8.83
N THR A 33 -3.14 0.83 8.30
CA THR A 33 -4.41 0.55 9.00
C THR A 33 -4.14 -0.20 10.30
N ASP A 34 -3.26 -1.19 10.26
CA ASP A 34 -2.93 -2.01 11.42
C ASP A 34 -2.28 -1.19 12.55
N ILE A 35 -1.38 -0.27 12.22
CA ILE A 35 -0.79 0.63 13.21
C ILE A 35 -1.84 1.58 13.76
N VAL A 36 -2.66 2.20 12.90
CA VAL A 36 -3.72 3.13 13.33
C VAL A 36 -4.72 2.45 14.26
N ASP A 37 -5.15 1.24 13.91
CA ASP A 37 -6.09 0.44 14.72
C ASP A 37 -5.49 0.03 16.06
N SER A 38 -4.16 -0.11 16.15
CA SER A 38 -3.46 -0.45 17.40
C SER A 38 -3.29 0.73 18.36
N ILE A 39 -3.61 1.97 17.94
CA ILE A 39 -3.36 3.18 18.76
C ILE A 39 -4.15 3.16 20.05
N SER A 40 -5.43 2.77 20.02
CA SER A 40 -6.29 2.76 21.23
C SER A 40 -5.71 1.87 22.32
N ASP A 41 -5.19 0.70 21.93
CA ASP A 41 -4.70 -0.32 22.84
C ASP A 41 -3.29 -0.01 23.35
N ASN A 42 -2.61 0.95 22.72
CA ASN A 42 -1.22 1.32 23.01
C ASN A 42 -1.07 2.84 23.21
N ALA A 43 -2.13 3.53 23.64
CA ALA A 43 -2.21 5.00 23.61
C ALA A 43 -1.03 5.70 24.31
N ARG A 44 -0.56 5.16 25.44
CA ARG A 44 0.60 5.71 26.16
C ARG A 44 1.87 5.67 25.31
N LEU A 45 2.15 4.55 24.65
CA LEU A 45 3.31 4.38 23.77
C LEU A 45 3.29 5.41 22.64
N PHE A 46 2.14 5.57 21.98
CA PHE A 46 1.99 6.56 20.92
C PHE A 46 2.14 7.99 21.44
N THR A 47 1.66 8.29 22.64
CA THR A 47 1.80 9.61 23.27
C THR A 47 3.24 9.91 23.67
N GLN A 48 3.94 8.95 24.28
CA GLN A 48 5.31 9.11 24.75
C GLN A 48 6.32 9.33 23.62
N SER A 49 6.02 8.86 22.41
CA SER A 49 6.87 9.06 21.23
C SER A 49 6.08 9.69 20.06
N ASN A 50 5.23 10.68 20.38
CA ASN A 50 4.26 11.25 19.43
C ASN A 50 4.87 11.64 18.08
N THR A 51 6.02 12.28 18.07
CA THR A 51 6.63 12.88 16.89
C THR A 51 7.13 11.79 15.96
N PHE A 52 7.76 10.76 16.52
CA PHE A 52 8.19 9.57 15.76
C PHE A 52 6.99 8.88 15.10
N TRP A 53 5.91 8.64 15.85
CA TRP A 53 4.73 7.97 15.31
C TRP A 53 3.97 8.81 14.32
N SER A 54 3.85 10.14 14.53
CA SER A 54 3.25 11.05 13.55
C SER A 54 3.99 11.01 12.22
N PHE A 55 5.33 11.07 12.23
CA PHE A 55 6.11 10.96 10.98
C PHE A 55 6.04 9.57 10.35
N THR A 56 6.03 8.51 11.16
CA THR A 56 5.94 7.14 10.67
C THR A 56 4.59 6.90 9.97
N ILE A 57 3.48 7.22 10.64
CA ILE A 57 2.12 7.06 10.09
C ILE A 57 1.93 7.95 8.86
N GLY A 58 2.40 9.20 8.91
CA GLY A 58 2.37 10.11 7.76
C GLY A 58 3.15 9.55 6.56
N SER A 59 4.35 9.01 6.78
CA SER A 59 5.15 8.41 5.72
C SER A 59 4.50 7.17 5.11
N LEU A 60 3.85 6.33 5.92
CA LEU A 60 3.08 5.18 5.44
C LEU A 60 1.86 5.62 4.61
N TYR A 61 1.17 6.67 5.04
CA TYR A 61 0.07 7.28 4.29
C TYR A 61 0.56 7.81 2.93
N ASP A 62 1.67 8.54 2.90
CA ASP A 62 2.22 9.07 1.65
C ASP A 62 2.67 7.94 0.72
N ALA A 63 3.38 6.94 1.26
CA ALA A 63 3.85 5.80 0.49
C ALA A 63 2.69 5.04 -0.17
N ARG A 64 1.63 4.68 0.58
CA ARG A 64 0.46 3.99 -0.01
C ARG A 64 -0.21 4.83 -1.09
N MET A 65 -0.35 6.14 -0.87
CA MET A 65 -1.03 7.05 -1.81
C MET A 65 -0.21 7.28 -3.08
N ILE A 66 1.10 7.51 -2.96
CA ILE A 66 2.00 7.71 -4.10
C ILE A 66 2.00 6.46 -4.99
N ARG A 67 2.12 5.26 -4.40
CA ARG A 67 2.09 3.99 -5.12
C ARG A 67 0.75 3.79 -5.82
N LEU A 68 -0.36 4.01 -5.12
CA LEU A 68 -1.70 3.91 -5.72
C LEU A 68 -1.88 4.90 -6.89
N CYS A 69 -1.40 6.13 -6.75
CA CYS A 69 -1.41 7.13 -7.83
C CYS A 69 -0.58 6.71 -9.04
N ARG A 70 0.54 5.99 -8.86
CA ARG A 70 1.33 5.44 -9.99
C ARG A 70 0.59 4.30 -10.70
N VAL A 71 -0.05 3.42 -9.94
CA VAL A 71 -0.84 2.31 -10.49
C VAL A 71 -1.97 2.83 -11.39
N PHE A 72 -2.64 3.91 -11.00
CA PHE A 72 -3.76 4.50 -11.73
C PHE A 72 -3.40 5.79 -12.48
N ASP A 73 -2.11 6.06 -12.71
CA ASP A 73 -1.67 7.23 -13.47
C ASP A 73 -2.27 7.20 -14.88
N GLN A 74 -2.40 8.36 -15.50
CA GLN A 74 -2.93 8.55 -16.84
C GLN A 74 -1.87 9.07 -17.81
N GLU A 75 -0.63 9.29 -17.33
CA GLU A 75 0.47 9.71 -18.18
C GLU A 75 0.80 8.62 -19.22
N SER A 76 0.70 9.03 -20.48
CA SER A 76 0.81 8.21 -21.69
C SER A 76 2.13 7.45 -21.84
N LYS A 77 3.22 7.97 -21.27
CA LYS A 77 4.58 7.40 -21.38
C LYS A 77 5.01 6.57 -20.17
N THR A 78 4.12 6.36 -19.21
CA THR A 78 4.43 5.65 -17.96
C THR A 78 3.82 4.26 -17.93
N LEU A 79 4.41 3.37 -17.13
CA LEU A 79 3.78 2.11 -16.77
C LEU A 79 2.75 2.37 -15.66
N ASN A 80 1.49 2.20 -16.01
CA ASN A 80 0.34 2.20 -15.12
C ASN A 80 -0.63 1.12 -15.59
N LEU A 81 -1.67 0.84 -14.80
CA LEU A 81 -2.63 -0.21 -15.08
C LEU A 81 -3.36 0.02 -16.41
N PHE A 82 -3.76 1.25 -16.71
CA PHE A 82 -4.43 1.59 -17.97
C PHE A 82 -3.54 1.29 -19.18
N ASN A 83 -2.32 1.79 -19.19
CA ASN A 83 -1.37 1.58 -20.28
C ASN A 83 -0.95 0.11 -20.41
N LEU A 84 -0.82 -0.63 -19.30
CA LEU A 84 -0.59 -2.08 -19.35
C LEU A 84 -1.75 -2.80 -20.04
N LEU A 85 -3.00 -2.48 -19.68
CA LEU A 85 -4.19 -3.12 -20.27
C LEU A 85 -4.35 -2.80 -21.76
N GLU A 86 -4.09 -1.55 -22.17
CA GLU A 86 -4.02 -1.17 -23.58
C GLU A 86 -2.90 -1.93 -24.31
N THR A 87 -1.74 -2.11 -23.67
CA THR A 87 -0.64 -2.92 -24.22
C THR A 87 -1.04 -4.38 -24.39
N ILE A 88 -1.76 -4.96 -23.43
CA ILE A 88 -2.30 -6.32 -23.52
C ILE A 88 -3.31 -6.43 -24.65
N LYS A 89 -4.23 -5.48 -24.78
CA LYS A 89 -5.22 -5.42 -25.87
C LYS A 89 -4.55 -5.43 -27.24
N ALA A 90 -3.51 -4.63 -27.42
CA ALA A 90 -2.73 -4.55 -28.65
C ALA A 90 -1.89 -5.80 -28.94
N ASN A 91 -1.65 -6.64 -27.93
CA ASN A 91 -0.77 -7.80 -28.02
C ASN A 91 -1.45 -9.11 -27.57
N VAL A 92 -2.76 -9.21 -27.79
CA VAL A 92 -3.58 -10.36 -27.37
C VAL A 92 -3.05 -11.70 -27.90
N GLN A 93 -2.40 -11.70 -29.07
CA GLN A 93 -1.75 -12.86 -29.68
C GLN A 93 -0.66 -13.50 -28.80
N LEU A 94 -0.06 -12.75 -27.86
CA LEU A 94 0.95 -13.26 -26.94
C LEU A 94 0.37 -14.20 -25.87
N PHE A 95 -0.97 -14.23 -25.74
CA PHE A 95 -1.73 -15.10 -24.86
C PHE A 95 -2.17 -16.41 -25.56
N ASP A 96 -1.90 -16.55 -26.86
CA ASP A 96 -2.20 -17.77 -27.60
C ASP A 96 -1.41 -18.95 -27.05
N GLN A 97 -2.01 -20.14 -27.12
CA GLN A 97 -1.46 -21.38 -26.57
C GLN A 97 0.00 -21.64 -27.01
N LYS A 98 0.33 -21.35 -28.27
CA LYS A 98 1.70 -21.47 -28.80
C LYS A 98 2.70 -20.58 -28.05
N HIS A 99 2.39 -19.30 -27.89
CA HIS A 99 3.26 -18.35 -27.18
C HIS A 99 3.33 -18.66 -25.68
N PHE A 100 2.22 -19.09 -25.08
CA PHE A 100 2.17 -19.54 -23.69
C PHE A 100 3.10 -20.74 -23.44
N ARG A 101 3.01 -21.78 -24.28
CA ARG A 101 3.87 -22.97 -24.22
C ARG A 101 5.35 -22.62 -24.40
N GLN A 102 5.67 -21.74 -25.35
CA GLN A 102 7.04 -21.29 -25.57
C GLN A 102 7.61 -20.56 -24.34
N ARG A 103 6.80 -19.69 -23.73
CA ARG A 103 7.20 -18.87 -22.57
C ARG A 103 7.39 -19.71 -21.30
N LEU A 104 6.61 -20.78 -21.13
CA LEU A 104 6.64 -21.66 -19.96
C LEU A 104 7.20 -23.05 -20.28
N LYS A 105 8.09 -23.16 -21.28
CA LYS A 105 8.65 -24.44 -21.76
C LYS A 105 9.34 -25.27 -20.67
N ASP A 106 9.86 -24.62 -19.63
CA ASP A 106 10.57 -25.26 -18.51
C ASP A 106 9.62 -25.58 -17.33
N ASN A 107 8.32 -25.31 -17.46
CA ASN A 107 7.31 -25.63 -16.46
C ASN A 107 6.82 -27.08 -16.62
N ALA A 108 6.98 -27.90 -15.58
CA ALA A 108 6.60 -29.32 -15.58
C ALA A 108 5.09 -29.58 -15.84
N PHE A 109 4.23 -28.58 -15.65
CA PHE A 109 2.78 -28.68 -15.81
C PHE A 109 2.24 -27.97 -17.05
N ILE A 110 3.12 -27.60 -17.98
CA ILE A 110 2.76 -26.75 -19.13
C ILE A 110 1.61 -27.33 -19.96
N ASP A 111 1.55 -28.65 -20.14
CA ASP A 111 0.48 -29.28 -20.92
C ASP A 111 -0.90 -29.04 -20.30
N SER A 112 -1.07 -29.36 -19.02
CA SER A 112 -2.32 -29.13 -18.29
C SER A 112 -2.65 -27.64 -18.20
N LEU A 113 -1.66 -26.78 -17.95
CA LEU A 113 -1.89 -25.33 -17.89
C LEU A 113 -2.33 -24.75 -19.25
N ALA A 114 -1.88 -25.33 -20.35
CA ALA A 114 -2.21 -24.88 -21.70
C ALA A 114 -3.57 -25.38 -22.21
N GLU A 115 -4.28 -26.23 -21.48
CA GLU A 115 -5.65 -26.69 -21.85
C GLU A 115 -6.70 -25.58 -21.68
N ALA A 116 -6.49 -24.69 -20.70
CA ALA A 116 -7.40 -23.57 -20.46
C ALA A 116 -7.27 -22.51 -21.57
N ASP A 117 -8.39 -21.87 -21.94
CA ASP A 117 -8.34 -20.68 -22.77
C ASP A 117 -7.69 -19.53 -22.01
N ARG A 118 -6.50 -19.14 -22.48
CA ARG A 118 -5.69 -18.05 -21.90
C ARG A 118 -5.95 -16.71 -22.61
N LYS A 119 -6.77 -16.71 -23.66
CA LYS A 119 -7.40 -15.57 -24.33
C LYS A 119 -7.95 -14.52 -23.36
N PRO A 120 -7.45 -13.28 -23.25
CA PRO A 120 -8.22 -12.22 -22.61
C PRO A 120 -9.61 -12.08 -23.25
N ASN A 121 -10.66 -12.16 -22.43
CA ASN A 121 -12.01 -11.88 -22.90
C ASN A 121 -12.14 -10.38 -23.23
N GLU A 122 -12.52 -10.06 -24.46
CA GLU A 122 -12.59 -8.67 -24.95
C GLU A 122 -13.53 -7.79 -24.12
N SER A 123 -14.73 -8.27 -23.77
CA SER A 123 -15.68 -7.51 -22.98
C SER A 123 -15.16 -7.22 -21.58
N GLN A 124 -14.52 -8.21 -20.94
CA GLN A 124 -13.90 -8.01 -19.63
C GLN A 124 -12.72 -7.05 -19.72
N LEU A 125 -11.90 -7.13 -20.78
CA LEU A 125 -10.78 -6.23 -21.01
C LEU A 125 -11.21 -4.79 -21.19
N GLN A 126 -12.27 -4.52 -21.96
CA GLN A 126 -12.81 -3.16 -22.05
C GLN A 126 -13.32 -2.63 -20.70
N LYS A 127 -13.96 -3.47 -19.88
CA LYS A 127 -14.41 -3.08 -18.54
C LYS A 127 -13.23 -2.74 -17.62
N ASP A 128 -12.18 -3.53 -17.65
CA ASP A 128 -10.99 -3.31 -16.84
C ASP A 128 -10.21 -2.06 -17.29
N ILE A 129 -10.11 -1.82 -18.61
CA ILE A 129 -9.56 -0.60 -19.19
C ILE A 129 -10.34 0.63 -18.73
N TRP A 130 -11.67 0.60 -18.85
CA TRP A 130 -12.52 1.69 -18.37
C TRP A 130 -12.31 1.93 -16.88
N PHE A 131 -12.26 0.87 -16.08
CA PHE A 131 -12.04 0.99 -14.64
C PHE A 131 -10.73 1.69 -14.31
N ALA A 132 -9.66 1.40 -15.05
CA ALA A 132 -8.33 1.99 -14.84
C ALA A 132 -8.17 3.41 -15.43
N SER A 133 -9.13 3.88 -16.24
CA SER A 133 -9.09 5.19 -16.89
C SER A 133 -9.68 6.30 -16.02
N ASP A 134 -9.36 7.56 -16.33
CA ASP A 134 -9.98 8.74 -15.72
C ASP A 134 -11.46 8.95 -16.07
N GLN A 135 -12.04 8.13 -16.95
CA GLN A 135 -13.49 8.07 -17.15
C GLN A 135 -14.19 7.43 -15.95
N ASN A 136 -13.50 6.58 -15.19
CA ASN A 136 -13.97 6.09 -13.91
C ASN A 136 -13.90 7.23 -12.88
N PRO A 137 -15.03 7.60 -12.24
CA PRO A 137 -15.04 8.67 -11.24
C PRO A 137 -14.06 8.47 -10.09
N LEU A 138 -13.81 7.23 -9.65
CA LEU A 138 -12.85 6.94 -8.57
C LEU A 138 -11.41 7.24 -8.99
N VAL A 139 -11.02 6.85 -10.20
CA VAL A 139 -9.69 7.14 -10.74
C VAL A 139 -9.53 8.64 -10.98
N LYS A 140 -10.56 9.30 -11.52
CA LYS A 140 -10.57 10.76 -11.69
C LYS A 140 -10.34 11.48 -10.38
N LYS A 141 -11.02 11.05 -9.32
CA LYS A 141 -10.89 11.58 -7.98
C LYS A 141 -9.47 11.39 -7.42
N LEU A 142 -8.90 10.21 -7.57
CA LEU A 142 -7.50 9.94 -7.21
C LEU A 142 -6.52 10.84 -7.98
N MET A 143 -6.75 11.08 -9.28
CA MET A 143 -5.92 11.96 -10.09
C MET A 143 -6.02 13.44 -9.66
N ILE A 144 -7.20 13.89 -9.21
CA ILE A 144 -7.36 15.22 -8.60
C ILE A 144 -6.50 15.33 -7.35
N TRP A 145 -6.52 14.33 -6.47
CA TRP A 145 -5.66 14.30 -5.27
C TRP A 145 -4.17 14.27 -5.62
N ARG A 146 -3.77 13.42 -6.57
CA ARG A 146 -2.40 13.33 -7.11
C ARG A 146 -1.87 14.71 -7.48
N ASN A 147 -2.66 15.43 -8.29
CA ASN A 147 -2.23 16.66 -8.92
C ASN A 147 -2.27 17.89 -8.00
N ASN A 148 -2.90 17.78 -6.83
CA ASN A 148 -3.08 18.92 -5.93
C ASN A 148 -2.30 18.80 -4.61
N ILE A 149 -2.13 17.60 -4.07
CA ILE A 149 -1.52 17.42 -2.74
C ILE A 149 -0.54 16.25 -2.59
N ILE A 150 -0.62 15.19 -3.43
CA ILE A 150 0.26 14.03 -3.26
C ILE A 150 1.56 14.18 -4.06
N ALA A 151 1.47 14.34 -5.38
CA ALA A 151 2.66 14.45 -6.25
C ALA A 151 3.07 15.91 -6.47
N HIS A 152 2.13 16.83 -6.33
CA HIS A 152 2.32 18.26 -6.49
C HIS A 152 1.70 19.00 -5.32
N ARG A 153 2.22 20.20 -5.03
CA ARG A 153 1.61 21.13 -4.10
C ARG A 153 0.90 22.23 -4.90
N GLY A 154 -0.38 22.03 -5.18
CA GLY A 154 -1.17 22.94 -6.00
C GLY A 154 -1.27 24.33 -5.38
N ALA A 155 -0.95 25.38 -6.13
CA ALA A 155 -0.90 26.75 -5.60
C ALA A 155 -2.23 27.21 -4.97
N LYS A 156 -3.38 26.84 -5.57
CA LYS A 156 -4.71 27.16 -5.00
C LYS A 156 -4.92 26.50 -3.64
N VAL A 157 -4.60 25.21 -3.52
CA VAL A 157 -4.70 24.48 -2.25
C VAL A 157 -3.73 25.05 -1.21
N SER A 158 -2.51 25.42 -1.61
CA SER A 158 -1.55 26.08 -0.72
C SER A 158 -2.02 27.43 -0.19
N LEU A 159 -2.87 28.12 -0.96
CA LEU A 159 -3.50 29.38 -0.56
C LEU A 159 -4.81 29.17 0.23
N GLY A 160 -5.10 27.94 0.67
CA GLY A 160 -6.31 27.60 1.43
C GLY A 160 -7.59 27.49 0.59
N LYS A 161 -7.48 27.45 -0.75
CA LYS A 161 -8.62 27.26 -1.66
C LYS A 161 -8.74 25.78 -2.02
N ASP A 162 -9.20 24.98 -1.08
CA ASP A 162 -9.25 23.51 -1.14
C ASP A 162 -10.61 22.94 -1.59
N GLU A 163 -11.53 23.80 -2.06
CA GLU A 163 -12.85 23.44 -2.60
C GLU A 163 -12.81 22.25 -3.57
N ILE A 164 -11.77 22.19 -4.43
CA ILE A 164 -11.59 21.08 -5.38
C ILE A 164 -11.38 19.74 -4.67
N LEU A 165 -10.67 19.71 -3.54
CA LEU A 165 -10.46 18.51 -2.73
C LEU A 165 -11.70 18.22 -1.89
N ALA A 166 -12.33 19.23 -1.31
CA ALA A 166 -13.57 19.08 -0.54
C ALA A 166 -14.70 18.47 -1.38
N ASN A 167 -14.84 18.88 -2.64
CA ASN A 167 -15.81 18.32 -3.57
C ASN A 167 -15.42 16.94 -4.11
N ASN A 168 -14.19 16.49 -3.86
CA ASN A 168 -13.64 15.23 -4.34
C ASN A 168 -12.98 14.44 -3.20
N GLN A 169 -13.54 14.45 -2.00
CA GLN A 169 -12.97 13.79 -0.81
C GLN A 169 -12.80 12.29 -0.97
N LEU A 170 -11.56 11.78 -1.03
CA LEU A 170 -11.30 10.36 -1.21
C LEU A 170 -11.46 9.61 0.12
N SER A 171 -12.45 8.74 0.22
CA SER A 171 -12.73 7.97 1.44
C SER A 171 -11.81 6.75 1.55
N GLN A 172 -11.65 6.25 2.78
CA GLN A 172 -10.90 5.02 3.03
C GLN A 172 -11.46 3.82 2.24
N GLN A 173 -12.79 3.70 2.13
CA GLN A 173 -13.46 2.65 1.35
C GLN A 173 -13.18 2.77 -0.16
N GLU A 174 -13.06 4.00 -0.68
CA GLU A 174 -12.71 4.22 -2.09
C GLU A 174 -11.24 3.85 -2.36
N ILE A 175 -10.34 4.15 -1.41
CA ILE A 175 -8.93 3.73 -1.48
C ILE A 175 -8.84 2.20 -1.49
N GLU A 176 -9.55 1.53 -0.57
CA GLU A 176 -9.62 0.07 -0.49
C GLU A 176 -10.18 -0.53 -1.79
N CYS A 177 -11.24 0.05 -2.35
CA CYS A 177 -11.79 -0.37 -3.63
C CYS A 177 -10.76 -0.29 -4.77
N LEU A 178 -10.01 0.81 -4.86
CA LEU A 178 -8.96 0.98 -5.87
C LEU A 178 -7.82 -0.05 -5.68
N LEU A 179 -7.38 -0.28 -4.44
CA LEU A 179 -6.39 -1.31 -4.10
C LEU A 179 -6.89 -2.71 -4.50
N ASP A 180 -8.11 -3.05 -4.12
CA ASP A 180 -8.72 -4.34 -4.40
C ASP A 180 -8.87 -4.61 -5.90
N LYS A 181 -9.37 -3.61 -6.62
CA LYS A 181 -9.60 -3.70 -8.05
C LYS A 181 -8.30 -3.74 -8.82
N SER A 182 -7.29 -2.96 -8.46
CA SER A 182 -5.97 -3.03 -9.10
C SER A 182 -5.39 -4.44 -9.01
N PHE A 183 -5.47 -5.07 -7.84
CA PHE A 183 -4.97 -6.44 -7.61
C PHE A 183 -5.78 -7.48 -8.38
N THR A 184 -7.11 -7.37 -8.36
CA THR A 184 -8.02 -8.29 -9.05
C THR A 184 -7.82 -8.26 -10.56
N ILE A 185 -7.74 -7.05 -11.12
CA ILE A 185 -7.50 -6.83 -12.54
C ILE A 185 -6.12 -7.36 -12.92
N PHE A 186 -5.07 -6.96 -12.20
CA PHE A 186 -3.71 -7.41 -12.49
C PHE A 186 -3.57 -8.94 -12.45
N ASN A 187 -4.07 -9.59 -11.39
CA ASN A 187 -3.95 -11.05 -11.26
C ASN A 187 -4.72 -11.81 -12.34
N ARG A 188 -5.82 -11.26 -12.87
CA ARG A 188 -6.52 -11.85 -14.02
C ARG A 188 -5.57 -11.98 -15.20
N TYR A 189 -4.91 -10.89 -15.59
CA TYR A 189 -4.01 -10.90 -16.74
C TYR A 189 -2.69 -11.63 -16.47
N SER A 190 -2.16 -11.55 -15.25
CA SER A 190 -0.98 -12.33 -14.86
C SER A 190 -1.25 -13.83 -14.92
N SER A 191 -2.41 -14.29 -14.45
CA SER A 191 -2.82 -15.70 -14.52
C SER A 191 -3.05 -16.17 -15.96
N LEU A 192 -3.71 -15.35 -16.78
CA LEU A 192 -3.86 -15.65 -18.22
C LEU A 192 -2.50 -15.73 -18.92
N TYR A 193 -1.57 -14.82 -18.61
CA TYR A 193 -0.30 -14.73 -19.32
C TYR A 193 0.74 -15.77 -18.88
N ARG A 194 0.83 -16.04 -17.57
CA ARG A 194 1.93 -16.83 -16.96
C ARG A 194 1.46 -17.94 -16.04
N ALA A 195 0.15 -18.13 -15.86
CA ALA A 195 -0.42 -19.04 -14.87
C ALA A 195 0.08 -18.78 -13.43
N SER A 196 0.38 -17.53 -13.11
CA SER A 196 0.81 -17.09 -11.79
C SER A 196 -0.06 -15.94 -11.29
N THR A 197 -0.32 -15.90 -9.98
CA THR A 197 -0.95 -14.78 -9.30
C THR A 197 -0.03 -14.26 -8.20
N TRP A 198 -0.22 -13.01 -7.84
CA TRP A 198 0.46 -12.41 -6.71
C TRP A 198 -0.41 -12.56 -5.45
N SER A 199 0.24 -12.66 -4.30
CA SER A 199 -0.39 -12.63 -2.99
C SER A 199 -0.44 -11.21 -2.45
N ARG A 200 -1.52 -10.88 -1.73
CA ARG A 200 -1.61 -9.62 -0.96
C ARG A 200 -0.90 -9.72 0.40
N THR A 201 -0.60 -10.93 0.83
CA THR A 201 -0.03 -11.20 2.15
C THR A 201 1.48 -11.08 2.10
N VAL A 202 2.03 -10.25 2.98
CA VAL A 202 3.46 -10.20 3.27
C VAL A 202 3.79 -11.05 4.47
N ILE A 203 4.86 -11.83 4.36
CA ILE A 203 5.44 -12.56 5.50
C ILE A 203 5.99 -11.52 6.48
N GLY A 204 5.60 -11.60 7.75
CA GLY A 204 5.98 -10.63 8.78
C GLY A 204 5.11 -9.37 8.80
N HIS A 205 3.94 -9.36 8.15
CA HIS A 205 3.05 -8.19 8.16
C HIS A 205 2.60 -7.77 9.57
N ASP A 206 2.69 -8.66 10.56
CA ASP A 206 2.34 -8.45 11.95
C ASP A 206 3.56 -8.26 12.87
N ASP A 207 4.78 -8.17 12.33
CA ASP A 207 6.00 -7.95 13.12
C ASP A 207 5.96 -6.67 13.94
N TYR A 208 5.18 -5.67 13.50
CA TYR A 208 4.94 -4.44 14.27
C TYR A 208 4.33 -4.73 15.66
N LYS A 209 3.56 -5.81 15.81
CA LYS A 209 2.97 -6.21 17.11
C LYS A 209 4.06 -6.57 18.11
N SER A 210 5.11 -7.24 17.66
CA SER A 210 6.27 -7.56 18.51
C SER A 210 6.99 -6.29 18.95
N LEU A 211 7.16 -5.32 18.05
CA LEU A 211 7.72 -4.01 18.39
C LEU A 211 6.88 -3.29 19.46
N LEU A 212 5.56 -3.20 19.27
CA LEU A 212 4.66 -2.57 20.25
C LEU A 212 4.72 -3.27 21.62
N LYS A 213 4.76 -4.61 21.62
CA LYS A 213 4.94 -5.39 22.84
C LYS A 213 6.23 -5.03 23.58
N PHE A 214 7.36 -4.96 22.88
CA PHE A 214 8.64 -4.62 23.51
C PHE A 214 8.68 -3.20 24.07
N LEU A 215 8.09 -2.24 23.35
CA LEU A 215 7.97 -0.87 23.82
C LEU A 215 7.10 -0.77 25.08
N ASN A 216 5.99 -1.50 25.14
CA ASN A 216 5.16 -1.55 26.36
C ASN A 216 5.90 -2.16 27.55
N LEU A 217 6.65 -3.24 27.35
CA LEU A 217 7.49 -3.82 28.40
C LEU A 217 8.55 -2.82 28.89
N GLY A 218 9.14 -2.05 27.98
CA GLY A 218 10.07 -0.96 28.33
C GLY A 218 9.41 0.14 29.16
N LEU A 219 8.19 0.56 28.79
CA LEU A 219 7.43 1.57 29.54
C LEU A 219 7.04 1.10 30.94
N GLN A 220 6.68 -0.18 31.08
CA GLN A 220 6.42 -0.80 32.38
C GLN A 220 7.69 -0.82 33.23
N LYS A 221 8.82 -1.20 32.63
CA LYS A 221 10.09 -1.23 33.34
C LYS A 221 10.50 0.15 33.86
N TRP A 222 10.31 1.16 33.02
CA TRP A 222 10.59 2.55 33.40
C TRP A 222 9.72 3.00 34.58
N ASP A 223 8.43 2.63 34.62
CA ASP A 223 7.58 2.94 35.78
C ASP A 223 8.10 2.31 37.08
N GLU A 224 8.54 1.05 37.01
CA GLU A 224 9.12 0.37 38.18
C GLU A 224 10.37 1.09 38.71
N GLU A 225 11.19 1.62 37.81
CA GLU A 225 12.42 2.34 38.17
C GLU A 225 12.09 3.69 38.80
N ILE A 226 11.16 4.46 38.23
CA ILE A 226 10.68 5.73 38.81
C ILE A 226 10.10 5.51 40.20
N GLU A 227 9.27 4.47 40.39
CA GLU A 227 8.68 4.18 41.69
C GLU A 227 9.73 3.79 42.73
N LYS A 228 10.75 3.01 42.35
CA LYS A 228 11.87 2.68 43.25
C LYS A 228 12.65 3.93 43.66
N GLU A 229 12.98 4.81 42.72
CA GLU A 229 13.67 6.06 43.01
C GLU A 229 12.85 6.95 43.96
N LEU A 230 11.54 7.06 43.73
CA LEU A 230 10.63 7.80 44.61
C LEU A 230 10.60 7.22 46.02
N GLN A 231 10.58 5.88 46.17
CA GLN A 231 10.62 5.22 47.48
C GLN A 231 11.95 5.44 48.20
N GLU A 232 13.08 5.38 47.49
CA GLU A 232 14.39 5.67 48.05
C GLU A 232 14.52 7.12 48.50
N LEU A 233 14.02 8.08 47.71
CA LEU A 233 13.99 9.49 48.08
C LEU A 233 13.14 9.74 49.33
N LYS A 234 11.96 9.10 49.43
CA LYS A 234 11.11 9.17 50.63
C LYS A 234 11.82 8.61 51.86
N ARG A 235 12.51 7.47 51.73
CA ARG A 235 13.30 6.88 52.83
C ARG A 235 14.45 7.78 53.27
N LYS A 236 15.21 8.35 52.32
CA LYS A 236 16.30 9.28 52.62
C LYS A 236 15.80 10.54 53.35
N ARG A 237 14.67 11.10 52.94
CA ARG A 237 14.05 12.25 53.63
C ARG A 237 13.61 11.90 55.05
N ALA A 238 12.95 10.75 55.25
CA ALA A 238 12.54 10.31 56.58
C ALA A 238 13.72 10.03 57.52
N GLN A 239 14.91 9.70 56.99
CA GLN A 239 16.13 9.53 57.77
C GLN A 239 16.87 10.85 58.07
N GLN A 240 16.57 11.93 57.36
CA GLN A 240 17.21 13.25 57.50
C GLN A 240 16.45 14.23 58.41
N ASP A 241 15.21 13.93 58.79
CA ASP A 241 14.44 14.66 59.82
C ASP A 241 14.17 13.78 61.06
N PRO A 242 15.12 13.65 62.02
CA PRO A 242 14.87 12.89 63.25
C PRO A 242 14.14 13.70 64.34
N SER A 243 13.86 14.99 64.13
CA SER A 243 13.52 15.91 65.21
C SER A 243 12.15 16.58 65.05
N THR A 244 11.11 15.83 65.42
CA THR A 244 9.96 16.34 66.21
C THR A 244 9.29 15.15 66.88
N ASP A 245 9.96 14.54 67.86
CA ASP A 245 9.27 13.85 68.94
C ASP A 245 10.20 13.83 70.16
N GLY A 246 9.83 14.60 71.18
CA GLY A 246 10.41 14.50 72.53
C GLY A 246 11.27 15.70 72.97
N SER A 247 10.62 16.80 73.34
CA SER A 247 11.00 17.66 74.48
C SER A 247 9.77 18.39 74.99
#